data_AF-M0PHB5-F1
#
_entry.id   AF-M0PHB5-F1
#
_cell.length_a   1.000
_cell.length_b   1.000
_cell.length_c   1.000
_cell.angle_alpha   90.00
_cell.angle_beta   90.00
_cell.angle_gamma   90.00
#
_symmetry.space_group_name_H-M   'P 1'
#
loop_
_entity.id
_entity.type
_entity.pdbx_description
1 polymer ?
#
loop_
_entity_poly.entity_id
_entity_poly.type
_entity_poly.pdbx_seq_one_letter_code
_entity_poly.pdbx_strand_id
1 'polypeptide(L)'
;MSTRDRRVTLALKWHYLDNLDVDQIRDRFEEEGIGSYARSTIRGYLNEEPKDAVIEQIEAEHADVRLQIAEREERMYRRARSAENAATEDEPIRRTVPKTDTVPADRESPMSWPAWEIVEPGDPDRPEWAEERDIVIRFDDNQQTQLRPGERYPVRSIDGSPTYTTEMVGLDRDVDDLPGQARARQEQSQHLQAKGDALGVFSEKIELEGDLEHSGGFDVSITHHRVTEEDTDVDND
;
A
#
# COMPACT_ATOMS: atom_id res chain seq x y z
N MET A 1 2.27 -29.42 36.78
CA MET A 1 3.69 -29.65 36.41
C MET A 1 4.49 -29.99 37.65
N SER A 2 5.45 -30.92 37.55
CA SER A 2 6.39 -31.15 38.64
C SER A 2 7.41 -30.01 38.73
N THR A 3 8.05 -29.85 39.90
CA THR A 3 9.13 -28.85 40.10
C THR A 3 10.32 -29.12 39.18
N ARG A 4 10.54 -30.38 38.76
CA ARG A 4 11.54 -30.73 37.74
C ARG A 4 11.10 -30.24 36.36
N ASP A 5 9.86 -30.50 35.96
CA ASP A 5 9.33 -30.05 34.66
C ASP A 5 9.46 -28.55 34.49
N ARG A 6 9.14 -27.78 35.54
CA ARG A 6 9.29 -26.32 35.53
C ARG A 6 10.73 -25.89 35.26
N ARG A 7 11.72 -26.58 35.83
CA ARG A 7 13.14 -26.27 35.63
C ARG A 7 13.62 -26.65 34.24
N VAL A 8 13.18 -27.79 33.72
CA VAL A 8 13.46 -28.21 32.34
C VAL A 8 12.92 -27.18 31.35
N THR A 9 11.66 -26.78 31.50
CA THR A 9 11.03 -25.74 30.68
C THR A 9 11.79 -24.41 30.73
N LEU A 10 12.20 -23.95 31.91
CA LEU A 10 12.98 -22.71 32.04
C LEU A 10 14.34 -22.81 31.35
N ALA A 11 15.06 -23.93 31.54
CA ALA A 11 16.36 -24.15 30.91
C ALA A 11 16.25 -24.17 29.37
N LEU A 12 15.24 -24.86 28.83
CA LEU A 12 14.97 -24.88 27.38
C LEU A 12 14.59 -23.50 26.87
N LYS A 13 13.73 -22.75 27.59
CA LYS A 13 13.34 -21.39 27.22
C LYS A 13 14.55 -20.47 27.13
N TRP A 14 15.39 -20.45 28.15
CA TRP A 14 16.61 -19.62 28.19
C TRP A 14 17.64 -20.04 27.15
N HIS A 15 17.73 -21.33 26.84
CA HIS A 15 18.62 -21.80 25.80
C HIS A 15 18.16 -21.36 24.40
N TYR A 16 16.88 -21.56 24.07
CA TYR A 16 16.38 -21.32 22.72
C TYR A 16 16.00 -19.86 22.45
N LEU A 17 15.52 -19.11 23.45
CA LEU A 17 15.11 -17.71 23.25
C LEU A 17 16.23 -16.72 23.58
N ASP A 18 16.93 -16.94 24.69
CA ASP A 18 17.96 -16.01 25.16
C ASP A 18 19.37 -16.42 24.68
N ASN A 19 19.47 -17.52 23.93
CA ASN A 19 20.73 -18.12 23.44
C ASN A 19 21.78 -18.33 24.52
N LEU A 20 21.33 -18.66 25.74
CA LEU A 20 22.21 -18.86 26.88
C LEU A 20 22.88 -20.24 26.82
N ASP A 21 24.17 -20.25 27.15
CA ASP A 21 24.92 -21.49 27.29
C ASP A 21 24.67 -22.18 28.64
N VAL A 22 25.20 -23.39 28.80
CA VAL A 22 25.02 -24.22 30.00
C VAL A 22 25.48 -23.52 31.28
N ASP A 23 26.53 -22.70 31.21
CA ASP A 23 27.09 -21.99 32.35
C ASP A 23 26.24 -20.79 32.73
N GLN A 24 25.80 -20.03 31.74
CA GLN A 24 24.90 -18.89 31.92
C GLN A 24 23.53 -19.32 32.46
N ILE A 25 22.99 -20.44 31.98
CA ILE A 25 21.74 -21.02 32.51
C ILE A 25 21.91 -21.43 33.97
N ARG A 26 23.03 -22.07 34.33
CA ARG A 26 23.32 -22.43 35.72
C ARG A 26 23.37 -21.19 36.61
N ASP A 27 24.11 -20.18 36.20
CA ASP A 27 24.29 -18.96 36.98
C ASP A 27 22.95 -18.24 37.17
N ARG A 28 22.12 -18.22 36.12
CA ARG A 28 20.75 -17.68 36.18
C ARG A 28 19.82 -18.44 37.13
N PHE A 29 19.93 -19.77 37.21
CA PHE A 29 19.18 -20.55 38.21
C PHE A 29 19.54 -20.16 39.65
N GLU A 30 20.80 -19.80 39.90
CA GLU A 30 21.27 -19.33 41.21
C GLU A 30 20.83 -17.89 41.49
N GLU A 31 20.97 -16.99 40.51
CA GLU A 31 20.56 -15.58 40.61
C GLU A 31 19.04 -15.44 40.86
N GLU A 32 18.22 -16.23 40.18
CA GLU A 32 16.76 -16.22 40.38
C GLU A 32 16.31 -17.00 41.63
N GLY A 33 17.24 -17.57 42.40
CA GLY A 33 16.94 -18.30 43.64
C GLY A 33 16.20 -19.63 43.45
N ILE A 34 16.26 -20.20 42.24
CA ILE A 34 15.57 -21.44 41.87
C ILE A 34 16.40 -22.68 42.28
N GLY A 35 17.72 -22.52 42.35
CA GLY A 35 18.63 -23.50 42.97
C GLY A 35 20.02 -23.52 42.35
N SER A 36 20.97 -24.08 43.10
CA SER A 36 22.32 -24.36 42.59
C SER A 36 22.37 -25.75 41.99
N TYR A 37 22.78 -25.83 40.71
CA TYR A 37 22.80 -27.07 39.94
C TYR A 37 24.17 -27.30 39.29
N ALA A 38 24.55 -28.56 39.12
CA ALA A 38 25.74 -28.91 38.35
C ALA A 38 25.51 -28.69 36.84
N ARG A 39 26.57 -28.37 36.10
CA ARG A 39 26.55 -28.27 34.62
C ARG A 39 25.95 -29.51 33.95
N SER A 40 26.23 -30.70 34.49
CA SER A 40 25.68 -31.97 34.00
C SER A 40 24.16 -32.04 34.14
N THR A 41 23.60 -31.45 35.20
CA THR A 41 22.15 -31.37 35.42
C THR A 41 21.50 -30.45 34.40
N ILE A 42 22.10 -29.29 34.13
CA ILE A 42 21.62 -28.36 33.10
C ILE A 42 21.69 -28.99 31.71
N ARG A 43 22.80 -29.66 31.36
CA ARG A 43 22.88 -30.46 30.12
C ARG A 43 21.81 -31.55 30.07
N GLY A 44 21.52 -32.18 31.21
CA GLY A 44 20.42 -33.14 31.32
C GLY A 44 19.08 -32.53 30.97
N TYR A 45 18.80 -31.31 31.42
CA TYR A 45 17.57 -30.58 31.08
C TYR A 45 17.50 -30.18 29.61
N LEU A 46 18.62 -29.77 29.00
CA LEU A 46 18.68 -29.40 27.58
C LEU A 46 18.59 -30.61 26.63
N ASN A 47 18.97 -31.80 27.11
CA ASN A 47 18.84 -33.06 26.36
C ASN A 47 17.46 -33.71 26.51
N GLU A 48 16.58 -33.18 27.36
CA GLU A 48 15.18 -33.63 27.38
C GLU A 48 14.48 -33.06 26.13
N GLU A 49 13.71 -33.90 25.43
CA GLU A 49 12.95 -33.49 24.25
C GLU A 49 12.09 -32.27 24.61
N PRO A 50 12.19 -31.16 23.87
CA PRO A 50 11.39 -29.98 24.17
C PRO A 50 9.93 -30.39 24.10
N LYS A 51 9.21 -30.28 25.21
CA LYS A 51 7.77 -30.53 25.20
C LYS A 51 7.15 -29.59 24.17
N ASP A 52 6.18 -30.08 23.39
CA ASP A 52 5.49 -29.28 22.37
C ASP A 52 5.06 -27.90 22.90
N ALA A 53 4.60 -27.83 24.16
CA ALA A 53 4.24 -26.58 24.82
C ALA A 53 5.37 -25.55 24.97
N VAL A 54 6.64 -25.98 25.01
CA VAL A 54 7.82 -25.09 25.02
C VAL A 54 8.13 -24.62 23.60
N ILE A 55 8.00 -25.50 22.61
CA ILE A 55 8.16 -25.16 21.18
C ILE A 55 7.08 -24.13 20.78
N GLU A 56 5.82 -24.38 21.10
CA GLU A 56 4.71 -23.45 20.85
C GLU A 56 4.94 -22.08 21.52
N GLN A 57 5.45 -22.06 22.76
CA GLN A 57 5.78 -20.80 23.43
C GLN A 57 6.93 -20.05 22.77
N ILE A 58 7.94 -20.78 22.30
CA ILE A 58 9.06 -20.22 21.54
C ILE A 58 8.53 -19.63 20.24
N GLU A 59 7.79 -20.41 19.45
CA GLU A 59 7.21 -19.96 18.19
C GLU A 59 6.27 -18.76 18.37
N ALA A 60 5.46 -18.75 19.42
CA ALA A 60 4.58 -17.61 19.75
C ALA A 60 5.37 -16.35 20.10
N GLU A 61 6.46 -16.47 20.88
CA GLU A 61 7.30 -15.32 21.25
C GLU A 61 8.08 -14.79 20.03
N HIS A 62 8.60 -15.68 19.18
CA HIS A 62 9.19 -15.30 17.90
C HIS A 62 8.18 -14.66 16.94
N ALA A 63 6.93 -15.16 16.90
CA ALA A 63 5.86 -14.58 16.09
C ALA A 63 5.45 -13.19 16.60
N ASP A 64 5.40 -12.97 17.91
CA ASP A 64 5.12 -11.66 18.50
C ASP A 64 6.22 -10.65 18.16
N VAL A 65 7.49 -11.04 18.29
CA VAL A 65 8.63 -10.19 17.88
C VAL A 65 8.57 -9.83 16.39
N ARG A 66 8.29 -10.80 15.53
CA ARG A 66 8.10 -10.59 14.08
C ARG A 66 6.95 -9.62 13.80
N LEU A 67 5.83 -9.76 14.51
CA LEU A 67 4.68 -8.88 14.39
C LEU A 67 5.03 -7.45 14.82
N GLN A 68 5.72 -7.27 15.94
CA GLN A 68 6.15 -5.93 16.41
C GLN A 68 7.07 -5.23 15.40
N ILE A 69 7.99 -5.97 14.79
CA ILE A 69 8.85 -5.45 13.71
C ILE A 69 7.99 -5.06 12.50
N ALA A 70 7.08 -5.93 12.06
CA ALA A 70 6.19 -5.67 10.94
C ALA A 70 5.29 -4.43 11.17
N GLU A 71 4.78 -4.24 12.39
CA GLU A 71 4.00 -3.06 12.78
C GLU A 71 4.84 -1.79 12.80
N ARG A 72 6.10 -1.87 13.24
CA ARG A 72 7.04 -0.74 13.17
C ARG A 72 7.28 -0.34 11.73
N GLU A 73 7.58 -1.28 10.85
CA GLU A 73 7.84 -1.00 9.44
C GLU A 73 6.59 -0.49 8.70
N GLU A 74 5.40 -1.02 9.01
CA GLU A 74 4.13 -0.48 8.53
C GLU A 74 3.92 0.99 8.93
N ARG A 75 4.26 1.36 10.18
CA ARG A 75 4.19 2.77 10.61
C ARG A 75 5.16 3.65 9.82
N MET A 76 6.36 3.17 9.52
CA MET A 76 7.34 3.92 8.73
C MET A 76 6.90 4.05 7.27
N TYR A 77 6.38 2.97 6.67
CA TYR A 77 5.75 3.00 5.34
C TYR A 77 4.65 4.07 5.25
N ARG A 78 3.72 4.09 6.22
CA ARG A 78 2.65 5.11 6.25
C ARG A 78 3.18 6.53 6.34
N ARG A 79 4.26 6.76 7.10
CA ARG A 79 4.90 8.08 7.18
C ARG A 79 5.52 8.48 5.84
N ALA A 80 6.27 7.58 5.20
CA ALA A 80 6.88 7.84 3.90
C ALA A 80 5.82 8.10 2.82
N ARG A 81 4.70 7.37 2.83
CA ARG A 81 3.56 7.60 1.94
C ARG A 81 2.88 8.94 2.20
N SER A 82 2.74 9.34 3.46
CA SER A 82 2.21 10.65 3.81
C SER A 82 3.14 11.78 3.36
N ALA A 83 4.46 11.57 3.41
CA ALA A 83 5.45 12.52 2.91
C ALA A 83 5.39 12.64 1.37
N GLU A 84 5.22 11.54 0.64
CA GLU A 84 5.01 11.56 -0.81
C GLU A 84 3.75 12.35 -1.18
N ASN A 85 2.64 12.12 -0.47
CA ASN A 85 1.40 12.85 -0.69
C ASN A 85 1.52 14.34 -0.33
N ALA A 86 2.30 14.70 0.69
CA ALA A 86 2.53 16.10 1.05
C ALA A 86 3.45 16.83 0.05
N ALA A 87 4.28 16.09 -0.68
CA ALA A 87 5.14 16.60 -1.75
C ALA A 87 4.47 16.61 -3.13
N THR A 88 3.17 16.28 -3.19
CA THR A 88 2.40 16.22 -4.43
C THR A 88 1.09 16.98 -4.23
N GLU A 89 0.83 18.01 -5.02
CA GLU A 89 -0.43 18.74 -4.98
C GLU A 89 -1.28 18.37 -6.21
N ASP A 90 -2.50 17.87 -5.97
CA ASP A 90 -3.45 17.60 -7.05
C ASP A 90 -4.31 18.84 -7.28
N GLU A 91 -4.09 19.55 -8.39
CA GLU A 91 -4.91 20.69 -8.79
C GLU A 91 -6.08 20.23 -9.67
N PRO A 92 -7.34 20.58 -9.34
CA PRO A 92 -8.48 20.18 -10.15
C PRO A 92 -8.50 20.91 -11.48
N ILE A 93 -8.32 20.17 -12.58
CA ILE A 93 -8.56 20.68 -13.94
C ILE A 93 -10.06 20.83 -14.12
N ARG A 94 -10.50 22.08 -14.22
CA ARG A 94 -11.88 22.45 -14.49
C ARG A 94 -12.04 22.85 -15.94
N ARG A 95 -13.23 22.61 -16.50
CA ARG A 95 -13.65 23.27 -17.74
C ARG A 95 -15.02 23.88 -17.57
N THR A 96 -15.27 24.93 -18.32
CA THR A 96 -16.54 25.62 -18.43
C THR A 96 -17.29 25.11 -19.66
N VAL A 97 -18.51 24.61 -19.44
CA VAL A 97 -19.38 24.11 -20.52
C VAL A 97 -20.74 24.80 -20.48
N PRO A 98 -21.45 24.91 -21.62
CA PRO A 98 -22.78 25.48 -21.63
C PRO A 98 -23.69 24.64 -20.76
N LYS A 99 -24.42 25.29 -19.85
CA LYS A 99 -25.47 24.64 -19.09
C LYS A 99 -26.56 24.20 -20.06
N THR A 100 -26.88 22.91 -20.07
CA THR A 100 -27.95 22.38 -20.92
C THR A 100 -29.19 22.01 -20.12
N ASP A 101 -30.36 22.16 -20.74
CA ASP A 101 -31.62 21.57 -20.29
C ASP A 101 -32.12 20.57 -21.35
N THR A 102 -33.16 19.80 -21.03
CA THR A 102 -33.72 18.78 -21.91
C THR A 102 -35.15 19.13 -22.29
N VAL A 103 -35.50 19.02 -23.57
CA VAL A 103 -36.90 19.18 -24.00
C VAL A 103 -37.73 18.06 -23.37
N PRO A 104 -38.86 18.37 -22.70
CA PRO A 104 -39.73 17.35 -22.10
C PRO A 104 -40.07 16.24 -23.10
N ALA A 105 -39.85 14.99 -22.69
CA ALA A 105 -39.98 13.83 -23.57
C ALA A 105 -41.43 13.55 -23.99
N ASP A 106 -42.41 14.09 -23.27
CA ASP A 106 -43.85 13.97 -23.48
C ASP A 106 -44.42 15.03 -24.44
N ARG A 107 -43.58 15.93 -25.00
CA ARG A 107 -44.04 16.88 -26.02
C ARG A 107 -44.48 16.18 -27.29
N GLU A 108 -45.65 16.57 -27.80
CA GLU A 108 -46.17 16.08 -29.09
C GLU A 108 -45.56 16.80 -30.30
N SER A 109 -44.98 17.99 -30.11
CA SER A 109 -44.42 18.82 -31.19
C SER A 109 -43.04 19.36 -30.84
N PRO A 110 -42.15 19.54 -31.83
CA PRO A 110 -40.83 20.14 -31.61
C PRO A 110 -40.91 21.50 -30.91
N MET A 111 -39.92 21.77 -30.07
CA MET A 111 -39.75 23.04 -29.40
C MET A 111 -38.85 23.94 -30.26
N SER A 112 -39.34 25.14 -30.59
CA SER A 112 -38.52 26.14 -31.26
C SER A 112 -37.58 26.80 -30.27
N TRP A 113 -36.29 26.86 -30.59
CA TRP A 113 -35.27 27.51 -29.78
C TRP A 113 -34.31 28.31 -30.67
N PRO A 114 -33.67 29.40 -30.20
CA PRO A 114 -32.63 30.07 -30.96
C PRO A 114 -31.54 29.08 -31.39
N ALA A 115 -31.02 29.23 -32.61
CA ALA A 115 -29.89 28.43 -33.06
C ALA A 115 -28.64 28.82 -32.26
N TRP A 116 -27.69 27.89 -32.15
CA TRP A 116 -26.41 28.16 -31.50
C TRP A 116 -25.28 27.46 -32.24
N GLU A 117 -24.08 28.00 -32.08
CA GLU A 117 -22.83 27.47 -32.63
C GLU A 117 -21.75 27.43 -31.55
N ILE A 118 -20.78 26.53 -31.70
CA ILE A 118 -19.59 26.48 -30.86
C ILE A 118 -18.60 27.51 -31.40
N VAL A 119 -18.03 28.31 -30.50
CA VAL A 119 -17.01 29.31 -30.83
C VAL A 119 -15.64 28.65 -30.71
N GLU A 120 -14.95 28.52 -31.84
CA GLU A 120 -13.67 27.82 -31.93
C GLU A 120 -12.51 28.57 -31.20
N PRO A 121 -11.49 27.86 -30.69
CA PRO A 121 -10.28 28.48 -30.16
C PRO A 121 -9.58 29.34 -31.23
N GLY A 122 -9.54 30.65 -31.01
CA GLY A 122 -8.95 31.63 -31.95
C GLY A 122 -9.95 32.52 -32.68
N ASP A 123 -11.25 32.31 -32.48
CA ASP A 123 -12.27 33.25 -32.96
C ASP A 123 -12.14 34.60 -32.22
N PRO A 124 -12.14 35.75 -32.92
CA PRO A 124 -12.04 37.08 -32.29
C PRO A 124 -13.20 37.40 -31.34
N ASP A 125 -14.35 36.75 -31.50
CA ASP A 125 -15.53 36.91 -30.65
C ASP A 125 -15.50 35.97 -29.43
N ARG A 126 -14.43 35.16 -29.26
CA ARG A 126 -14.25 34.30 -28.10
C ARG A 126 -13.96 35.14 -26.85
N PRO A 127 -14.70 34.94 -25.74
CA PRO A 127 -14.47 35.72 -24.52
C PRO A 127 -13.07 35.53 -23.94
N GLU A 128 -12.49 36.61 -23.41
CA GLU A 128 -11.13 36.61 -22.83
C GLU A 128 -10.97 35.68 -21.61
N TRP A 129 -12.07 35.38 -20.91
CA TRP A 129 -12.05 34.47 -19.76
C TRP A 129 -11.97 32.99 -20.15
N ALA A 130 -12.25 32.63 -21.42
CA ALA A 130 -12.38 31.25 -21.83
C ALA A 130 -11.01 30.62 -22.11
N GLU A 131 -10.68 29.57 -21.37
CA GLU A 131 -9.46 28.79 -21.56
C GLU A 131 -9.59 27.82 -22.74
N GLU A 132 -8.48 27.27 -23.25
CA GLU A 132 -8.47 26.37 -24.42
C GLU A 132 -9.43 25.16 -24.28
N ARG A 133 -9.64 24.69 -23.05
CA ARG A 133 -10.47 23.52 -22.73
C ARG A 133 -11.97 23.83 -22.60
N ASP A 134 -12.33 25.12 -22.55
CA ASP A 134 -13.70 25.57 -22.36
C ASP A 134 -14.51 25.48 -23.65
N ILE A 135 -15.75 25.03 -23.52
CA ILE A 135 -16.71 24.97 -24.62
C ILE A 135 -17.53 26.26 -24.58
N VAL A 136 -17.18 27.19 -25.47
CA VAL A 136 -17.90 28.45 -25.65
C VAL A 136 -18.92 28.28 -26.76
N ILE A 137 -20.11 28.84 -26.58
CA ILE A 137 -21.14 28.87 -27.62
C ILE A 137 -21.62 30.30 -27.83
N ARG A 138 -22.27 30.55 -28.97
CA ARG A 138 -22.99 31.78 -29.26
C ARG A 138 -24.38 31.43 -29.78
N PHE A 139 -25.39 32.20 -29.35
CA PHE A 139 -26.73 32.11 -29.91
C PHE A 139 -26.84 33.00 -31.15
N ASP A 140 -27.47 32.49 -32.20
CA ASP A 140 -27.92 33.27 -33.34
C ASP A 140 -29.43 33.55 -33.18
N ASP A 141 -29.76 34.80 -32.86
CA ASP A 141 -31.13 35.24 -32.67
C ASP A 141 -31.94 35.34 -33.96
N ASN A 142 -31.28 35.35 -35.13
CA ASN A 142 -31.95 35.45 -36.42
C ASN A 142 -32.36 34.08 -36.96
N GLN A 143 -31.87 32.99 -36.36
CA GLN A 143 -32.14 31.63 -36.78
C GLN A 143 -32.75 30.83 -35.62
N GLN A 144 -33.75 30.01 -35.93
CA GLN A 144 -34.32 29.08 -34.96
C GLN A 144 -34.03 27.64 -35.36
N THR A 145 -33.77 26.81 -34.36
CA THR A 145 -33.67 25.35 -34.49
C THR A 145 -34.91 24.70 -33.89
N GLN A 146 -35.33 23.58 -34.50
CA GLN A 146 -36.45 22.78 -34.02
C GLN A 146 -35.93 21.59 -33.22
N LEU A 147 -36.13 21.63 -31.91
CA LEU A 147 -35.67 20.61 -30.98
C LEU A 147 -36.75 19.56 -30.75
N ARG A 148 -36.40 18.30 -30.94
CA ARG A 148 -37.33 17.18 -30.71
C ARG A 148 -37.47 16.87 -29.22
N PRO A 149 -38.57 16.21 -28.80
CA PRO A 149 -38.71 15.71 -27.44
C PRO A 149 -37.50 14.87 -27.02
N GLY A 150 -36.95 15.14 -25.83
CA GLY A 150 -35.75 14.47 -25.31
C GLY A 150 -34.41 15.03 -25.80
N GLU A 151 -34.38 15.98 -26.75
CA GLU A 151 -33.12 16.63 -27.15
C GLU A 151 -32.64 17.63 -26.10
N ARG A 152 -31.31 17.74 -25.95
CA ARG A 152 -30.68 18.71 -25.06
C ARG A 152 -30.41 20.02 -25.79
N TYR A 153 -30.55 21.12 -25.08
CA TYR A 153 -30.30 22.46 -25.61
C TYR A 153 -29.62 23.35 -24.56
N PRO A 154 -28.76 24.30 -24.99
CA PRO A 154 -28.13 25.22 -24.07
C PRO A 154 -29.13 26.23 -23.51
N VAL A 155 -28.99 26.50 -22.21
CA VAL A 155 -29.79 27.46 -21.47
C VAL A 155 -29.30 28.87 -21.76
N ARG A 156 -30.25 29.74 -22.05
CA ARG A 156 -30.03 31.15 -22.32
C ARG A 156 -30.39 31.99 -21.09
N SER A 157 -29.54 32.94 -20.76
CA SER A 157 -29.77 33.94 -19.71
C SER A 157 -30.76 35.02 -20.19
N ILE A 158 -31.25 35.84 -19.25
CA ILE A 158 -32.23 36.91 -19.52
C ILE A 158 -31.67 37.99 -20.44
N ASP A 159 -30.36 38.25 -20.37
CA ASP A 159 -29.63 39.18 -21.24
C ASP A 159 -29.34 38.61 -22.64
N GLY A 160 -29.76 37.36 -22.88
CA GLY A 160 -29.59 36.68 -24.14
C GLY A 160 -28.26 35.91 -24.28
N SER A 161 -27.38 35.95 -23.27
CA SER A 161 -26.11 35.24 -23.27
C SER A 161 -26.26 33.75 -22.91
N PRO A 162 -25.31 32.89 -23.29
CA PRO A 162 -25.25 31.51 -22.80
C PRO A 162 -25.00 31.44 -21.29
N THR A 163 -25.72 30.54 -20.61
CA THR A 163 -25.39 30.20 -19.22
C THR A 163 -24.38 29.06 -19.19
N TYR A 164 -23.39 29.15 -18.32
CA TYR A 164 -22.34 28.15 -18.19
C TYR A 164 -22.39 27.43 -16.84
N THR A 165 -21.80 26.24 -16.80
CA THR A 165 -21.49 25.52 -15.57
C THR A 165 -20.03 25.07 -15.61
N THR A 166 -19.39 25.00 -14.46
CA THR A 166 -18.02 24.48 -14.34
C THR A 166 -18.11 23.01 -13.96
N GLU A 167 -17.38 22.15 -14.67
CA GLU A 167 -17.25 20.73 -14.36
C GLU A 167 -15.79 20.34 -14.15
N MET A 168 -15.55 19.39 -13.25
CA MET A 168 -14.24 18.79 -13.04
C MET A 168 -13.99 17.77 -14.15
N VAL A 169 -12.87 17.90 -14.86
CA VAL A 169 -12.50 17.04 -15.99
C VAL A 169 -11.32 16.13 -15.65
N GLY A 170 -10.51 16.53 -14.66
CA GLY A 170 -9.39 15.73 -14.19
C GLY A 170 -8.69 16.38 -13.00
N LEU A 171 -7.58 15.77 -12.61
CA LEU A 171 -6.62 16.29 -11.65
C LEU A 171 -5.30 16.43 -12.41
N ASP A 172 -4.72 17.63 -12.38
CA ASP A 172 -3.31 17.80 -12.70
C ASP A 172 -2.51 17.50 -11.45
N ARG A 173 -1.41 16.78 -11.60
CA ARG A 173 -0.62 16.33 -10.46
C ARG A 173 0.69 17.08 -10.47
N ASP A 174 0.73 18.17 -9.71
CA ASP A 174 1.96 18.93 -9.58
C ASP A 174 2.90 18.24 -8.59
N VAL A 175 4.15 18.12 -9.00
CA VAL A 175 5.20 17.49 -8.19
C VAL A 175 6.28 18.53 -7.95
N ASP A 176 6.09 19.31 -6.90
CA ASP A 176 7.01 20.38 -6.49
C ASP A 176 8.42 19.86 -6.19
N ASP A 177 8.53 18.63 -5.67
CA ASP A 177 9.81 18.01 -5.29
C ASP A 177 9.94 16.58 -5.84
N LEU A 178 10.28 16.48 -7.13
CA LEU A 178 10.57 15.20 -7.80
C LEU A 178 11.65 14.36 -7.06
N PRO A 179 12.79 14.93 -6.61
CA PRO A 179 13.76 14.21 -5.78
C PRO A 179 13.18 13.70 -4.46
N GLY A 180 12.40 14.53 -3.75
CA GLY A 180 11.73 14.16 -2.51
C GLY A 180 10.73 13.03 -2.69
N GLN A 181 9.94 13.07 -3.77
CA GLN A 181 9.00 12.03 -4.15
C GLN A 181 9.71 10.70 -4.45
N ALA A 182 10.82 10.75 -5.21
CA ALA A 182 11.62 9.56 -5.53
C ALA A 182 12.22 8.93 -4.26
N ARG A 183 12.74 9.74 -3.35
CA ARG A 183 13.26 9.29 -2.06
C ARG A 183 12.16 8.68 -1.19
N ALA A 184 11.00 9.32 -1.10
CA ALA A 184 9.85 8.80 -0.35
C ALA A 184 9.38 7.44 -0.89
N ARG A 185 9.39 7.24 -2.22
CA ARG A 185 9.10 5.94 -2.84
C ARG A 185 10.15 4.88 -2.52
N GLN A 186 11.43 5.26 -2.52
CA GLN A 186 12.51 4.36 -2.13
C GLN A 186 12.36 3.91 -0.67
N GLU A 187 12.10 4.84 0.24
CA GLU A 187 11.86 4.56 1.67
C GLU A 187 10.62 3.67 1.86
N GLN A 188 9.52 3.92 1.14
CA GLN A 188 8.34 3.05 1.14
C GLN A 188 8.66 1.61 0.73
N SER A 189 9.45 1.43 -0.34
CA SER A 189 9.86 0.09 -0.81
C SER A 189 10.71 -0.63 0.24
N GLN A 190 11.64 0.07 0.88
CA GLN A 190 12.49 -0.51 1.93
C GLN A 190 11.68 -0.99 3.14
N HIS A 191 10.71 -0.18 3.59
CA HIS A 191 9.86 -0.56 4.72
C HIS A 191 8.91 -1.72 4.39
N LEU A 192 8.38 -1.77 3.16
CA LEU A 192 7.56 -2.90 2.71
C LEU A 192 8.37 -4.19 2.63
N GLN A 193 9.61 -4.12 2.15
CA GLN A 193 10.51 -5.27 2.11
C GLN A 193 10.83 -5.76 3.53
N ALA A 194 11.31 -4.87 4.41
CA ALA A 194 11.63 -5.21 5.80
C ALA A 194 10.43 -5.78 6.58
N LYS A 195 9.21 -5.28 6.30
CA LYS A 195 7.97 -5.85 6.84
C LYS A 195 7.72 -7.28 6.35
N GLY A 196 7.89 -7.53 5.05
CA GLY A 196 7.73 -8.85 4.46
C GLY A 196 8.78 -9.85 4.94
N ASP A 197 10.03 -9.42 5.13
CA ASP A 197 11.12 -10.22 5.70
C ASP A 197 10.77 -10.62 7.15
N ALA A 198 10.29 -9.67 7.95
CA ALA A 198 9.88 -9.93 9.33
C ALA A 198 8.70 -10.92 9.42
N LEU A 199 7.74 -10.83 8.50
CA LEU A 199 6.60 -11.75 8.45
C LEU A 199 6.92 -13.08 7.75
N GLY A 200 8.12 -13.25 7.20
CA GLY A 200 8.52 -14.45 6.45
C GLY A 200 7.82 -14.60 5.09
N VAL A 201 7.25 -13.51 4.55
CA VAL A 201 6.61 -13.47 3.22
C VAL A 201 7.66 -13.48 2.10
N PHE A 202 8.81 -12.86 2.36
CA PHE A 202 10.01 -12.98 1.54
C PHE A 202 10.93 -13.99 2.23
N SER A 203 10.74 -15.29 1.98
CA SER A 203 11.71 -16.29 2.38
C SER A 203 12.86 -16.28 1.38
N GLU A 204 14.06 -15.89 1.82
CA GLU A 204 15.27 -16.31 1.14
C GLU A 204 15.31 -17.84 1.19
N LYS A 205 15.07 -18.51 0.04
CA LYS A 205 15.45 -19.91 -0.11
C LYS A 205 16.97 -19.96 -0.02
N ILE A 206 17.47 -20.26 1.18
CA ILE A 206 18.85 -20.68 1.36
C ILE A 206 18.92 -22.11 0.80
N GLU A 207 19.17 -22.26 -0.50
CA GLU A 207 19.57 -23.54 -1.08
C GLU A 207 21.00 -23.83 -0.61
N LEU A 208 21.10 -24.59 0.48
CA LEU A 208 22.36 -25.07 1.02
C LEU A 208 22.69 -26.41 0.35
N GLU A 209 23.01 -26.40 -0.96
CA GLU A 209 23.53 -27.59 -1.63
C GLU A 209 25.04 -27.66 -1.39
N GLY A 210 25.42 -28.39 -0.34
CA GLY A 210 26.82 -28.66 -0.01
C GLY A 210 27.27 -29.96 -0.66
N ASP A 211 27.93 -29.89 -1.81
CA ASP A 211 28.79 -30.98 -2.27
C ASP A 211 30.21 -30.75 -1.74
N LEU A 212 30.69 -31.72 -0.98
CA LEU A 212 31.82 -31.57 -0.08
C LEU A 212 33.10 -32.04 -0.78
N GLU A 213 33.49 -31.44 -1.90
CA GLU A 213 34.77 -31.78 -2.54
C GLU A 213 35.44 -30.61 -3.32
N HIS A 214 36.53 -30.11 -2.71
CA HIS A 214 37.65 -29.37 -3.29
C HIS A 214 37.44 -28.11 -4.17
N SER A 215 37.78 -26.98 -3.53
CA SER A 215 38.43 -25.78 -4.09
C SER A 215 37.74 -24.98 -5.21
N GLY A 216 37.29 -23.77 -4.84
CA GLY A 216 37.50 -22.57 -5.66
C GLY A 216 36.25 -21.99 -6.31
N GLY A 217 35.66 -20.99 -5.64
CA GLY A 217 34.68 -20.06 -6.21
C GLY A 217 33.26 -20.29 -5.72
N PHE A 218 32.84 -19.47 -4.76
CA PHE A 218 31.42 -19.34 -4.39
C PHE A 218 30.83 -18.24 -5.26
N ASP A 219 29.83 -18.55 -6.08
CA ASP A 219 29.06 -17.55 -6.81
C ASP A 219 27.67 -17.48 -6.18
N VAL A 220 27.26 -16.28 -5.75
CA VAL A 220 25.99 -16.03 -5.07
C VAL A 220 25.07 -15.36 -6.07
N SER A 221 24.06 -16.07 -6.57
CA SER A 221 22.98 -15.49 -7.36
C SER A 221 21.71 -15.39 -6.50
N ILE A 222 21.29 -14.15 -6.22
CA ILE A 222 20.06 -13.88 -5.44
C ILE A 222 18.90 -13.77 -6.43
N THR A 223 17.99 -14.75 -6.42
CA THR A 223 16.75 -14.71 -7.19
C THR A 223 15.57 -14.54 -6.24
N HIS A 224 14.84 -13.43 -6.33
CA HIS A 224 13.70 -13.13 -5.47
C HIS A 224 12.45 -13.84 -6.00
N HIS A 225 11.94 -14.84 -5.26
CA HIS A 225 10.65 -15.48 -5.56
C HIS A 225 9.59 -14.97 -4.58
N ARG A 226 8.44 -14.55 -5.09
CA ARG A 226 7.28 -14.20 -4.26
C ARG A 226 6.57 -15.51 -3.91
N VAL A 227 6.56 -15.90 -2.64
CA VAL A 227 5.79 -17.07 -2.19
C VAL A 227 4.30 -16.72 -2.27
N THR A 228 3.54 -17.54 -2.99
CA THR A 228 2.07 -17.47 -3.04
C THR A 228 1.46 -18.64 -2.29
N GLU A 229 0.17 -18.57 -1.93
CA GLU A 229 -0.54 -19.67 -1.24
C GLU A 229 -0.47 -21.02 -1.98
N GLU A 230 -0.15 -21.04 -3.28
CA GLU A 230 0.12 -22.27 -4.05
C GLU A 230 1.45 -22.97 -3.69
N ASP A 231 2.41 -22.28 -3.07
CA ASP A 231 3.72 -22.85 -2.73
C ASP A 231 3.72 -23.60 -1.38
N THR A 232 2.64 -23.49 -0.58
CA THR A 232 2.51 -24.16 0.73
C THR A 232 1.92 -25.57 0.66
N ASP A 233 1.52 -26.04 -0.51
CA ASP A 233 0.95 -27.38 -0.73
C ASP A 233 1.98 -28.38 -1.28
N VAL A 234 3.13 -28.53 -0.59
CA VAL A 234 4.10 -29.59 -0.92
C VAL A 234 4.13 -30.63 0.20
N ASP A 235 3.48 -31.75 -0.10
CA ASP A 235 3.66 -33.12 0.39
C ASP A 235 3.49 -33.41 1.89
N ASN A 236 2.22 -33.52 2.31
CA ASN A 236 1.80 -34.50 3.31
C ASN A 236 1.13 -35.69 2.59
N ASP A 237 1.93 -36.61 2.06
CA ASP A 237 1.52 -38.01 1.80
C ASP A 237 2.74 -38.95 1.91
#